data_AF-A0AAJ1HV95-F1
#
_entry.id   AF-A0AAJ1HV95-F1
#
_cell.length_a   1.000
_cell.length_b   1.000
_cell.length_c   1.000
_cell.angle_alpha   90.00
_cell.angle_beta   90.00
_cell.angle_gamma   90.00
#
_symmetry.space_group_name_H-M   'P 1'
#
loop_
_entity.id
_entity.type
_entity.pdbx_description
1 polymer ?
#
loop_
_entity_poly.entity_id
_entity_poly.type
_entity_poly.pdbx_seq_one_letter_code
_entity_poly.pdbx_strand_id
1 'polypeptide(L)'
;MANQKFINFAKVKVQQWLAHNADNIDGISTNDIFVVWYAKTLQNHKALLGTRFANYYFECTYNGDKEEMYMDVYDKVQNVCFKEVNSHD
;
A
#
# COMPACT_ATOMS: atom_id res chain seq x y z
N MET A 1 -14.93 7.85 -7.11
CA MET A 1 -13.65 8.00 -7.88
C MET A 1 -13.47 6.81 -8.82
N ALA A 2 -12.70 6.93 -9.93
CA ALA A 2 -12.33 5.78 -10.76
C ALA A 2 -11.18 4.98 -10.12
N ASN A 3 -11.10 3.67 -10.39
CA ASN A 3 -10.18 2.74 -9.71
C ASN A 3 -8.71 3.18 -9.83
N GLN A 4 -8.25 3.43 -11.06
CA GLN A 4 -6.87 3.83 -11.32
C GLN A 4 -6.54 5.20 -10.68
N LYS A 5 -7.53 6.12 -10.66
CA LYS A 5 -7.37 7.43 -10.04
C LYS A 5 -7.16 7.30 -8.53
N PHE A 6 -7.91 6.43 -7.85
CA PHE A 6 -7.69 6.14 -6.43
C PHE A 6 -6.32 5.49 -6.17
N ILE A 7 -5.94 4.47 -6.96
CA ILE A 7 -4.65 3.79 -6.77
C ILE A 7 -3.48 4.78 -6.94
N ASN A 8 -3.53 5.63 -7.97
CA ASN A 8 -2.50 6.65 -8.18
C ASN A 8 -2.46 7.65 -7.02
N PHE A 9 -3.63 8.08 -6.54
CA PHE A 9 -3.72 8.97 -5.38
C PHE A 9 -3.12 8.34 -4.11
N ALA A 10 -3.46 7.08 -3.82
CA ALA A 10 -2.90 6.34 -2.69
C ALA A 10 -1.37 6.22 -2.80
N LYS A 11 -0.84 5.84 -3.97
CA LYS A 11 0.61 5.76 -4.20
C LYS A 11 1.32 7.09 -3.99
N VAL A 12 0.76 8.20 -4.49
CA VAL A 12 1.33 9.54 -4.27
C VAL A 12 1.36 9.88 -2.77
N LYS A 13 0.31 9.56 -2.03
CA LYS A 13 0.29 9.80 -0.57
C LYS A 13 1.29 8.94 0.18
N VAL A 14 1.44 7.66 -0.19
CA VAL A 14 2.46 6.79 0.41
C VAL A 14 3.87 7.30 0.09
N GLN A 15 4.13 7.74 -1.15
CA GLN A 15 5.41 8.35 -1.54
C GLN A 15 5.73 9.58 -0.69
N GLN A 16 4.76 10.48 -0.52
CA GLN A 16 4.90 11.68 0.31
C GLN A 16 5.20 11.32 1.77
N TRP A 17 4.51 10.31 2.32
CA TRP A 17 4.76 9.85 3.67
C TRP A 17 6.17 9.28 3.82
N LEU A 18 6.62 8.42 2.89
CA LEU A 18 7.95 7.82 2.91
C LEU A 18 9.06 8.87 2.83
N ALA A 19 8.94 9.85 1.92
CA ALA A 19 9.92 10.91 1.76
C ALA A 19 10.08 11.79 3.01
N HIS A 20 9.07 11.84 3.88
CA HIS A 20 9.09 12.66 5.10
C HIS A 20 9.44 11.88 6.37
N ASN A 21 9.15 10.57 6.42
CA ASN A 21 9.22 9.77 7.65
C ASN A 21 10.22 8.61 7.59
N ALA A 22 10.63 8.16 6.39
CA ALA A 22 11.55 7.05 6.27
C ALA A 22 13.00 7.54 6.10
N ASP A 23 13.90 6.97 6.91
CA ASP A 23 15.33 7.30 6.85
C ASP A 23 15.95 6.87 5.52
N ASN A 24 16.80 7.73 4.96
CA ASN A 24 17.68 7.41 3.82
C ASN A 24 16.94 6.99 2.53
N ILE A 25 15.71 7.45 2.31
CA ILE A 25 14.97 7.20 1.06
C ILE A 25 14.98 8.47 0.20
N ASP A 26 16.05 8.65 -0.58
CA ASP A 26 16.10 9.67 -1.63
C ASP A 26 15.52 9.14 -2.95
N GLY A 27 14.68 9.94 -3.60
CA GLY A 27 14.25 9.68 -4.99
C GLY A 27 13.24 8.55 -5.19
N ILE A 28 12.53 8.11 -4.14
CA ILE A 28 11.48 7.09 -4.27
C ILE A 28 10.37 7.55 -5.24
N SER A 29 10.03 6.68 -6.19
CA SER A 29 8.98 6.90 -7.18
C SER A 29 7.68 6.20 -6.79
N THR A 30 6.54 6.64 -7.33
CA THR A 30 5.28 5.90 -7.19
C THR A 30 5.31 4.51 -7.86
N ASN A 31 6.25 4.28 -8.78
CA ASN A 31 6.49 2.96 -9.37
C ASN A 31 7.13 1.98 -8.37
N ASP A 32 7.81 2.48 -7.36
CA ASP A 32 8.43 1.69 -6.29
C ASP A 32 7.42 1.27 -5.20
N ILE A 33 6.20 1.78 -5.30
CA ILE A 33 5.07 1.47 -4.43
C ILE A 33 4.15 0.53 -5.19
N PHE A 34 3.97 -0.69 -4.69
CA PHE A 34 3.15 -1.71 -5.32
C PHE A 34 1.89 -1.96 -4.51
N VAL A 35 0.80 -2.24 -5.23
CA VAL A 35 -0.49 -2.63 -4.63
C VAL A 35 -0.41 -4.12 -4.31
N VAL A 36 -0.55 -4.45 -3.04
CA VAL A 36 -0.59 -5.81 -2.52
C VAL A 36 -2.00 -6.36 -2.63
N TRP A 37 -2.99 -5.53 -2.29
CA TRP A 37 -4.40 -5.87 -2.41
C TRP A 37 -5.22 -4.63 -2.71
N TYR A 38 -6.32 -4.81 -3.43
CA TYR A 38 -7.26 -3.75 -3.75
C TYR A 38 -8.68 -4.28 -3.78
N ALA A 39 -9.60 -3.50 -3.22
CA ALA A 39 -11.02 -3.69 -3.44
C ALA A 39 -11.77 -2.36 -3.57
N LYS A 40 -12.93 -2.47 -4.19
CA LYS A 40 -13.91 -1.40 -4.33
C LYS A 40 -15.29 -1.95 -4.04
N THR A 41 -16.01 -1.24 -3.18
CA THR A 41 -17.42 -1.51 -2.91
C THR A 41 -18.18 -0.20 -3.06
N LEU A 42 -19.05 -0.15 -4.07
CA LEU A 42 -19.77 1.08 -4.45
C LEU A 42 -18.79 2.24 -4.70
N GLN A 43 -18.88 3.33 -3.92
CA GLN A 43 -18.03 4.50 -4.02
C GLN A 43 -16.73 4.40 -3.19
N ASN A 44 -16.64 3.40 -2.31
CA ASN A 44 -15.53 3.23 -1.39
C ASN A 44 -14.42 2.40 -2.00
N HIS A 45 -13.17 2.77 -1.68
CA HIS A 45 -11.99 2.04 -2.14
C HIS A 45 -11.08 1.69 -0.97
N LYS A 46 -10.37 0.58 -1.09
CA LYS A 46 -9.33 0.18 -0.15
C LYS A 46 -8.16 -0.40 -0.93
N ALA A 47 -6.96 0.07 -0.63
CA ALA A 47 -5.72 -0.48 -1.17
C ALA A 47 -4.75 -0.75 -0.03
N LEU A 48 -4.14 -1.94 -0.06
CA LEU A 48 -2.98 -2.25 0.74
C LEU A 48 -1.75 -2.09 -0.13
N LEU A 49 -0.76 -1.32 0.32
CA LEU A 49 0.42 -0.98 -0.45
C LEU A 49 1.70 -1.33 0.32
N GLY A 50 2.72 -1.69 -0.43
CA GLY A 50 4.07 -1.91 0.09
C GLY A 50 5.11 -1.24 -0.80
N THR A 51 6.33 -1.19 -0.29
CA THR A 51 7.53 -0.75 -1.03
C THR A 51 8.68 -1.72 -0.77
N ARG A 52 9.68 -1.73 -1.66
CA ARG A 52 10.92 -2.51 -1.48
C ARG A 52 11.99 -1.76 -0.68
N PHE A 53 11.81 -0.45 -0.47
CA PHE A 53 12.83 0.43 0.10
C PHE A 53 12.67 0.67 1.60
N ALA A 54 11.55 0.22 2.19
CA ALA A 54 11.26 0.42 3.59
C ALA A 54 10.49 -0.76 4.18
N ASN A 55 10.62 -0.95 5.50
CA ASN A 55 9.85 -1.93 6.26
C ASN A 55 8.50 -1.35 6.73
N TYR A 56 7.74 -0.76 5.80
CA TYR A 56 6.41 -0.23 6.08
C TYR A 56 5.34 -0.88 5.20
N TYR A 57 4.14 -0.96 5.75
CA TYR A 57 2.93 -1.40 5.06
C TYR A 57 1.85 -0.34 5.22
N PHE A 58 1.11 -0.06 4.16
CA PHE A 58 0.16 1.04 4.12
C PHE A 58 -1.23 0.51 3.80
N GLU A 59 -2.23 0.92 4.57
CA GLU A 59 -3.63 0.78 4.21
C GLU A 59 -4.20 2.15 3.85
N CYS A 60 -4.68 2.30 2.62
CA CYS A 60 -5.38 3.50 2.18
C CYS A 60 -6.86 3.18 1.99
N THR A 61 -7.74 3.90 2.67
CA THR A 61 -9.20 3.73 2.61
C THR A 61 -9.85 5.03 2.15
N TYR A 62 -10.51 5.01 1.00
CA TYR A 62 -11.25 6.15 0.48
C TYR A 62 -12.75 5.99 0.75
N ASN A 63 -13.31 6.95 1.48
CA ASN A 63 -14.74 7.11 1.66
C ASN A 63 -15.29 7.94 0.49
N GLY A 64 -16.06 7.30 -0.38
CA GLY A 64 -16.60 7.95 -1.58
C GLY A 64 -17.75 8.91 -1.30
N ASP A 65 -18.48 8.74 -0.20
CA ASP A 65 -19.58 9.63 0.17
C ASP A 65 -19.07 10.95 0.77
N LYS A 66 -17.92 10.90 1.44
CA LYS A 66 -17.25 12.05 2.06
C LYS A 66 -16.08 12.60 1.25
N GLU A 67 -15.76 11.96 0.13
CA GLU A 67 -14.64 12.29 -0.75
C GLU A 67 -13.25 12.35 -0.09
N GLU A 68 -13.03 11.59 0.98
CA GLU A 68 -11.81 11.66 1.80
C GLU A 68 -11.06 10.32 1.84
N MET A 69 -9.75 10.38 2.11
CA MET A 69 -8.91 9.19 2.27
C MET A 69 -8.24 9.15 3.64
N TYR A 70 -8.31 8.00 4.26
CA TYR A 70 -7.58 7.65 5.47
C TYR A 70 -6.37 6.80 5.10
N MET A 71 -5.28 6.97 5.85
CA MET A 71 -4.06 6.18 5.70
C MET A 71 -3.64 5.66 7.06
N ASP A 72 -3.56 4.33 7.18
CA ASP A 72 -2.92 3.65 8.30
C ASP A 72 -1.53 3.18 7.86
N VAL A 73 -0.55 3.33 8.76
CA VAL A 73 0.84 2.93 8.52
C VAL A 73 1.24 1.91 9.57
N TYR A 74 1.83 0.80 9.11
CA TYR A 74 2.28 -0.29 9.96
C TYR A 74 3.76 -0.57 9.75
N ASP A 75 4.46 -0.91 10.84
CA ASP A 75 5.81 -1.47 10.79
C ASP A 75 5.75 -2.93 10.34
N LYS A 76 6.48 -3.23 9.27
CA LYS A 76 6.64 -4.60 8.79
C LYS A 76 7.76 -5.28 9.58
N VAL A 77 7.38 -6.12 10.54
CA VAL A 77 8.32 -6.82 11.42
C VAL A 77 9.13 -7.90 10.69
N GLN A 78 8.46 -8.74 9.88
CA GLN A 78 9.13 -9.83 9.15
C GLN A 78 8.38 -10.25 7.88
N ASN A 79 9.09 -10.93 6.98
CA ASN A 79 8.50 -11.64 5.84
C ASN A 79 9.08 -13.06 5.81
N VAL A 80 8.23 -14.06 6.07
CA VAL A 80 8.64 -15.47 6.13
C VAL A 80 8.01 -16.21 4.96
N CYS A 81 8.83 -16.94 4.20
CA CYS A 81 8.38 -17.81 3.12
C CYS A 81 8.19 -19.22 3.67
N PHE A 82 6.96 -19.74 3.59
CA PHE A 82 6.63 -21.12 3.95
C PHE A 82 6.47 -21.95 2.68
N LYS A 83 7.13 -23.10 2.62
CA LYS A 83 6.96 -24.07 1.53
C LYS A 83 5.99 -25.14 1.99
N GLU A 84 4.97 -25.40 1.18
CA GLU A 84 4.12 -26.57 1.39
C GLU A 84 4.95 -27.84 1.12
N VAL A 85 4.91 -28.78 2.06
CA VAL A 85 5.48 -30.11 1.84
C VAL A 85 4.34 -30.99 1.34
N ASN A 86 4.30 -31.25 0.04
CA ASN A 86 3.37 -32.22 -0.52
C ASN A 86 3.80 -33.61 -0.05
N SER A 87 3.09 -34.18 0.93
CA SER A 87 3.31 -35.55 1.42
C SER A 87 2.64 -36.57 0.49
N HIS A 88 3.12 -36.62 -0.76
CA HIS A 88 2.79 -37.69 -1.72
C HIS A 88 4.08 -38.41 -2.11
N ASP A 89 4.69 -39.07 -1.13
CA ASP A 89 5.58 -40.21 -1.34
C ASP A 89 4.85 -41.48 -0.86
#